data_AF-A0A3A5MNV3-F1
#
_entry.id   AF-A0A3A5MNV3-F1
#
_cell.length_a   1.000
_cell.length_b   1.000
_cell.length_c   1.000
_cell.angle_alpha   90.00
_cell.angle_beta   90.00
_cell.angle_gamma   90.00
#
_symmetry.space_group_name_H-M   'P 1'
#
loop_
_entity.id
_entity.type
_entity.pdbx_description
1 polymer ?
#
loop_
_entity_poly.entity_id
_entity_poly.type
_entity_poly.pdbx_seq_one_letter_code
_entity_poly.pdbx_strand_id
1 'polypeptide(L)'
;MANAGSKSRDVGLVSIGAALIAIVALAGCSTSSYVNCPAIGWGNTVAVTLDGAIGEVSTVQMCIDDQCSIPALGEPATDEPVQVETLRPQDRETYTPSPSAWESPYFASQVDDHSWEIALTMEVPENATLRALSANEDILAEKGVALVWVRVGGSEQCGGPSEAGPVTLTIAS
;
A
#
# COMPACT_ATOMS: atom_id res chain seq x y z
N MET A 1 77.74 27.13 -43.74
CA MET A 1 76.71 26.50 -44.61
C MET A 1 76.55 25.08 -44.12
N ALA A 2 75.63 24.83 -43.18
CA ALA A 2 74.28 24.26 -43.39
C ALA A 2 74.30 22.75 -43.00
N ASN A 3 73.34 22.15 -42.31
CA ASN A 3 72.19 22.60 -41.52
C ASN A 3 71.82 21.40 -40.62
N ALA A 4 71.51 21.60 -39.35
CA ALA A 4 71.08 20.55 -38.43
C ALA A 4 69.59 20.24 -38.67
N GLY A 5 69.29 19.03 -39.15
CA GLY A 5 67.92 18.54 -39.32
C GLY A 5 67.37 17.95 -38.03
N SER A 6 66.56 18.72 -37.29
CA SER A 6 65.75 18.24 -36.18
C SER A 6 64.63 17.32 -36.70
N LYS A 7 64.60 16.07 -36.24
CA LYS A 7 63.54 15.11 -36.54
C LYS A 7 62.48 15.21 -35.43
N SER A 8 61.38 15.92 -35.70
CA SER A 8 60.21 15.94 -34.81
C SER A 8 59.60 14.53 -34.77
N ARG A 9 59.51 13.95 -33.58
CA ARG A 9 58.84 12.67 -33.36
C ARG A 9 57.39 12.96 -32.99
N ASP A 10 56.50 12.73 -33.94
CA ASP A 10 55.05 12.61 -33.76
C ASP A 10 54.74 11.51 -32.73
N VAL A 11 54.62 11.86 -31.45
CA VAL A 11 54.22 10.92 -30.38
C VAL A 11 52.96 11.41 -29.66
N GLY A 12 52.45 12.60 -29.96
CA GLY A 12 51.37 13.23 -29.19
C GLY A 12 49.93 12.83 -29.53
N LEU A 13 49.65 12.27 -30.72
CA LEU A 13 48.27 12.14 -31.19
C LEU A 13 47.59 10.80 -30.84
N VAL A 14 48.36 9.72 -30.70
CA VAL A 14 47.79 8.37 -30.49
C VAL A 14 47.32 8.18 -29.04
N SER A 15 47.96 8.84 -28.08
CA SER A 15 47.63 8.69 -26.65
C SER A 15 46.33 9.37 -26.22
N ILE A 16 45.83 10.36 -26.97
CA ILE A 16 44.58 11.06 -26.63
C ILE A 16 43.34 10.21 -27.01
N GLY A 17 43.42 9.43 -28.08
CA GLY A 17 42.32 8.57 -28.53
C GLY A 17 41.99 7.42 -27.58
N ALA A 18 43.02 6.80 -26.97
CA ALA A 18 42.81 5.69 -26.03
C ALA A 18 42.19 6.15 -24.70
N ALA A 19 42.52 7.36 -24.23
CA ALA A 19 41.96 7.91 -23.00
C ALA A 19 40.48 8.28 -23.14
N LEU A 20 40.04 8.77 -24.31
CA LEU A 20 38.64 9.11 -24.57
C LEU A 20 37.73 7.88 -24.63
N ILE A 21 38.20 6.75 -25.17
CA ILE A 21 37.42 5.50 -25.24
C ILE A 21 37.24 4.87 -23.85
N ALA A 22 38.24 4.98 -22.97
CA ALA A 22 38.16 4.46 -21.61
C ALA A 22 37.15 5.20 -20.72
N ILE A 23 36.92 6.50 -20.97
CA ILE A 23 35.95 7.31 -20.20
C ILE A 23 34.50 6.96 -20.58
N VAL A 24 34.24 6.59 -21.84
CA VAL A 24 32.89 6.18 -22.30
C VAL A 24 32.49 4.81 -21.72
N ALA A 25 33.46 3.90 -21.51
CA ALA A 25 33.19 2.58 -20.92
C ALA A 25 32.80 2.65 -19.43
N LEU A 26 33.19 3.70 -18.70
CA LEU A 26 32.83 3.91 -17.29
C LEU A 26 31.46 4.59 -17.10
N ALA A 27 30.88 5.16 -18.16
CA ALA A 27 29.53 5.75 -18.11
C ALA A 27 28.40 4.71 -18.22
N GLY A 28 28.73 3.43 -18.43
CA GLY A 28 27.77 2.34 -18.64
C GLY A 28 27.03 1.86 -17.39
N CYS A 29 27.33 2.38 -16.19
CA CYS A 29 26.65 1.96 -14.95
C CYS A 29 25.62 2.97 -14.42
N SER A 30 25.39 4.09 -15.10
CA SER A 30 24.40 5.10 -14.65
C SER A 30 23.39 5.51 -15.71
N THR A 31 23.46 4.96 -16.93
CA THR A 31 22.43 5.19 -17.97
C THR A 31 21.40 4.09 -17.94
N SER A 32 20.70 3.99 -16.82
CA SER A 32 19.38 3.38 -16.79
C SER A 32 18.46 4.44 -16.23
N SER A 33 17.86 5.22 -17.13
CA SER A 33 16.66 6.02 -16.87
C SER A 33 15.44 5.14 -16.55
N TYR A 34 15.67 3.89 -16.14
CA TYR A 34 14.66 3.04 -15.54
C TYR A 34 14.43 3.59 -14.14
N VAL A 35 13.26 4.17 -13.95
CA VAL A 35 12.77 4.50 -12.61
C VAL A 35 12.70 3.17 -11.85
N ASN A 36 13.68 2.93 -10.99
CA ASN A 36 13.68 1.77 -10.10
C ASN A 36 12.62 2.05 -9.04
N CYS A 37 11.39 1.63 -9.29
CA CYS A 37 10.36 1.57 -8.27
C CYS A 37 10.65 0.31 -7.45
N PRO A 38 11.32 0.40 -6.29
CA PRO A 38 11.48 -0.79 -5.46
C PRO A 38 10.07 -1.33 -5.18
N ALA A 39 9.90 -2.65 -5.23
CA ALA A 39 8.63 -3.30 -4.92
C ALA A 39 8.35 -3.20 -3.41
N ILE A 40 8.11 -1.99 -2.93
CA ILE A 40 7.61 -1.69 -1.60
C ILE A 40 6.10 -1.63 -1.76
N GLY A 41 5.36 -2.53 -1.11
CA GLY A 41 3.90 -2.43 -1.06
C GLY A 41 3.49 -1.16 -0.32
N TRP A 42 2.49 -0.45 -0.83
CA TRP A 42 1.85 0.68 -0.14
C TRP A 42 0.39 0.35 0.16
N GLY A 43 -0.13 0.93 1.23
CA GLY A 43 -1.55 0.88 1.59
C GLY A 43 -2.28 2.14 1.16
N ASN A 44 -3.59 2.01 0.96
CA ASN A 44 -4.50 3.12 0.75
C ASN A 44 -5.46 3.19 1.94
N THR A 45 -6.04 4.36 2.22
CA THR A 45 -6.98 4.52 3.34
C THR A 45 -8.27 5.22 2.93
N VAL A 46 -9.38 4.84 3.58
CA VAL A 46 -10.67 5.54 3.51
C VAL A 46 -11.02 6.02 4.91
N ALA A 47 -11.15 7.34 5.05
CA ALA A 47 -11.63 7.94 6.28
C ALA A 47 -13.18 7.94 6.31
N VAL A 48 -13.75 7.52 7.43
CA VAL A 48 -15.20 7.48 7.67
C VAL A 48 -15.51 8.29 8.93
N THR A 49 -16.58 9.08 8.88
CA THR A 49 -17.08 9.83 10.04
C THR A 49 -18.52 9.44 10.34
N LEU A 50 -18.81 9.17 11.61
CA LEU A 50 -20.13 8.83 12.10
C LEU A 50 -20.86 10.07 12.60
N ASP A 51 -22.13 10.20 12.20
CA ASP A 51 -23.04 11.26 12.64
C ASP A 51 -24.33 10.66 13.20
N GLY A 52 -24.99 11.36 14.12
CA GLY A 52 -26.24 10.89 14.76
C GLY A 52 -26.03 10.00 16.00
N ALA A 53 -26.91 9.00 16.17
CA ALA A 53 -27.00 8.17 17.37
C ALA A 53 -25.95 7.02 17.39
N ILE A 54 -24.68 7.37 17.60
CA ILE A 54 -23.56 6.42 17.44
C ILE A 54 -23.36 5.43 18.60
N GLY A 55 -24.09 5.57 19.72
CA GLY A 55 -23.82 4.85 20.96
C GLY A 55 -23.97 3.32 20.89
N GLU A 56 -24.66 2.80 19.87
CA GLU A 56 -24.81 1.36 19.63
C GLU A 56 -23.87 0.82 18.55
N VAL A 57 -23.10 1.69 17.88
CA VAL A 57 -22.16 1.28 16.83
C VAL A 57 -20.97 0.58 17.48
N SER A 58 -20.79 -0.70 17.13
CA SER A 58 -19.64 -1.51 17.55
C SER A 58 -18.59 -1.61 16.45
N THR A 59 -19.00 -1.63 15.18
CA THR A 59 -18.08 -1.87 14.05
C THR A 59 -18.50 -1.04 12.86
N VAL A 60 -17.53 -0.47 12.14
CA VAL A 60 -17.74 0.05 10.78
C VAL A 60 -17.09 -0.89 9.77
N GLN A 61 -17.82 -1.22 8.72
CA GLN A 61 -17.34 -2.02 7.59
C GLN A 61 -17.41 -1.23 6.29
N MET A 62 -16.44 -1.50 5.43
CA MET A 62 -16.52 -1.16 4.01
C MET A 62 -16.57 -2.45 3.21
N CYS A 63 -17.59 -2.59 2.37
CA CYS A 63 -17.78 -3.71 1.49
C CYS A 63 -17.58 -3.30 0.03
N ILE A 64 -16.82 -4.11 -0.70
CA ILE A 64 -16.60 -3.99 -2.15
C ILE A 64 -16.99 -5.33 -2.74
N ASP A 65 -17.96 -5.29 -3.66
CA ASP A 65 -18.65 -6.49 -4.13
C ASP A 65 -19.15 -7.33 -2.93
N ASP A 66 -18.72 -8.60 -2.83
CA ASP A 66 -19.12 -9.52 -1.75
C ASP A 66 -18.11 -9.57 -0.59
N GLN A 67 -17.10 -8.71 -0.59
CA GLN A 67 -16.02 -8.72 0.39
C GLN A 67 -16.05 -7.48 1.29
N CYS A 68 -16.16 -7.70 2.60
CA CYS A 68 -16.15 -6.64 3.60
C CYS A 68 -14.83 -6.58 4.38
N SER A 69 -14.49 -5.39 4.83
CA SER A 69 -13.39 -5.18 5.76
C SER A 69 -13.64 -5.88 7.08
N ILE A 70 -12.56 -6.40 7.66
CA ILE A 70 -12.55 -6.98 9.00
C ILE A 70 -11.87 -6.01 9.99
N PRO A 71 -12.13 -6.10 11.30
CA PRO A 71 -11.40 -5.29 12.28
C PRO A 71 -9.88 -5.49 12.18
N ALA A 72 -9.11 -4.44 12.42
CA ALA A 72 -7.66 -4.53 12.40
C ALA A 72 -7.16 -5.27 13.64
N LEU A 73 -6.17 -6.14 13.45
CA LEU A 73 -5.55 -6.90 14.53
C LEU A 73 -4.91 -5.92 15.54
N GLY A 74 -5.51 -5.78 16.72
CA GLY A 74 -5.03 -4.88 17.78
C GLY A 74 -6.08 -3.92 18.34
N GLU A 75 -7.23 -3.78 17.68
CA GLU A 75 -8.44 -3.32 18.37
C GLU A 75 -8.81 -4.36 19.44
N PRO A 76 -9.48 -3.98 20.54
CA PRO A 76 -10.00 -4.95 21.48
C PRO A 76 -11.07 -5.77 20.74
N ALA A 77 -10.63 -6.83 20.06
CA ALA A 77 -11.37 -8.06 20.04
C ALA A 77 -11.80 -8.27 21.49
N THR A 78 -13.11 -8.45 21.64
CA THR A 78 -13.79 -9.09 22.77
C THR A 78 -12.82 -9.69 23.80
N ASP A 79 -13.09 -9.55 25.11
CA ASP A 79 -12.33 -10.16 26.23
C ASP A 79 -12.12 -11.69 26.13
N GLU A 80 -12.56 -12.34 25.05
CA GLU A 80 -12.18 -13.70 24.70
C GLU A 80 -10.67 -13.83 24.43
N PRO A 81 -10.00 -14.78 25.09
CA PRO A 81 -8.62 -15.07 24.80
C PRO A 81 -8.47 -15.60 23.36
N VAL A 82 -7.55 -15.00 22.60
CA VAL A 82 -7.16 -15.51 21.28
C VAL A 82 -6.74 -16.98 21.42
N GLN A 83 -7.53 -17.88 20.84
CA GLN A 83 -7.24 -19.31 20.79
C GLN A 83 -6.09 -19.54 19.80
N VAL A 84 -4.86 -19.55 20.30
CA VAL A 84 -3.68 -19.85 19.49
C VAL A 84 -3.53 -21.37 19.41
N GLU A 85 -3.87 -21.95 18.25
CA GLU A 85 -3.66 -23.37 18.01
C GLU A 85 -2.20 -23.64 17.60
N THR A 86 -1.50 -24.45 18.39
CA THR A 86 -0.12 -24.86 18.11
C THR A 86 -0.12 -26.21 17.41
N LEU A 87 0.23 -26.24 16.12
CA LEU A 87 0.37 -27.48 15.37
C LEU A 87 1.54 -28.32 15.87
N ARG A 88 1.32 -29.60 16.15
CA ARG A 88 2.40 -30.55 16.41
C ARG A 88 3.01 -31.04 15.09
N PRO A 89 4.24 -31.60 15.08
CA PRO A 89 4.89 -32.06 13.86
C PRO A 89 4.05 -33.03 13.01
N GLN A 90 3.31 -33.94 13.66
CA GLN A 90 2.41 -34.89 13.00
C GLN A 90 1.13 -34.26 12.43
N ASP A 91 0.72 -33.10 12.94
CA ASP A 91 -0.50 -32.41 12.48
C ASP A 91 -0.21 -31.61 11.19
N ARG A 92 1.07 -31.37 10.84
CA ARG A 92 1.46 -30.67 9.60
C ARG A 92 1.15 -31.44 8.33
N GLU A 93 1.18 -32.77 8.36
CA GLU A 93 0.98 -33.59 7.15
C GLU A 93 -0.49 -33.56 6.68
N THR A 94 -1.42 -33.23 7.58
CA THR A 94 -2.85 -33.16 7.31
C THR A 94 -3.41 -31.75 7.43
N TYR A 95 -2.63 -30.79 7.93
CA TYR A 95 -3.05 -29.39 8.04
C TYR A 95 -3.26 -28.78 6.65
N THR A 96 -4.49 -28.41 6.37
CA THR A 96 -4.84 -27.55 5.24
C THR A 96 -5.26 -26.20 5.80
N PRO A 97 -4.50 -25.12 5.60
CA PRO A 97 -4.94 -23.80 6.04
C PRO A 97 -6.28 -23.48 5.38
N SER A 98 -7.23 -22.96 6.16
CA SER A 98 -8.45 -22.42 5.59
C SER A 98 -8.08 -21.23 4.71
N PRO A 99 -8.41 -21.23 3.41
CA PRO A 99 -8.12 -20.09 2.52
C PRO A 99 -8.65 -18.78 3.09
N SER A 100 -9.82 -18.84 3.74
CA SER A 100 -10.53 -17.70 4.33
C SER A 100 -9.85 -16.98 5.48
N ALA A 101 -8.78 -17.54 6.07
CA ALA A 101 -8.11 -16.91 7.21
C ALA A 101 -7.23 -15.70 6.82
N TRP A 102 -6.97 -15.49 5.53
CA TRP A 102 -6.10 -14.41 5.03
C TRP A 102 -6.74 -13.58 3.90
N GLU A 103 -8.05 -13.71 3.72
CA GLU A 103 -8.67 -13.31 2.45
C GLU A 103 -9.10 -11.86 2.37
N SER A 104 -9.28 -11.12 3.48
CA SER A 104 -9.72 -9.72 3.39
C SER A 104 -8.53 -8.77 3.17
N PRO A 105 -8.43 -8.09 2.01
CA PRO A 105 -7.44 -7.04 1.78
C PRO A 105 -7.79 -5.73 2.48
N TYR A 106 -8.89 -5.70 3.25
CA TYR A 106 -9.41 -4.49 3.87
C TYR A 106 -9.52 -4.63 5.39
N PHE A 107 -8.98 -3.67 6.13
CA PHE A 107 -8.99 -3.66 7.59
C PHE A 107 -9.60 -2.36 8.10
N ALA A 108 -10.65 -2.46 8.90
CA ALA A 108 -11.26 -1.33 9.58
C ALA A 108 -10.56 -1.09 10.92
N SER A 109 -10.41 0.16 11.32
CA SER A 109 -9.88 0.54 12.63
C SER A 109 -10.63 1.74 13.16
N GLN A 110 -11.08 1.67 14.41
CA GLN A 110 -11.60 2.82 15.11
C GLN A 110 -10.46 3.78 15.45
N VAL A 111 -10.57 5.03 15.01
CA VAL A 111 -9.62 6.10 15.35
C VAL A 111 -10.09 6.84 16.60
N ASP A 112 -11.39 7.13 16.70
CA ASP A 112 -12.08 7.62 17.90
C ASP A 112 -13.59 7.26 17.86
N ASP A 113 -14.38 7.78 18.81
CA ASP A 113 -15.82 7.50 18.91
C ASP A 113 -16.59 7.82 17.62
N HIS A 114 -16.13 8.79 16.84
CA HIS A 114 -16.82 9.28 15.64
C HIS A 114 -16.07 8.97 14.34
N SER A 115 -14.87 8.41 14.39
CA SER A 115 -14.05 8.24 13.20
C SER A 115 -13.45 6.84 13.10
N TRP A 116 -13.50 6.34 11.87
CA TRP A 116 -12.98 5.05 11.48
C TRP A 116 -12.08 5.22 10.27
N GLU A 117 -11.04 4.42 10.20
CA GLU A 117 -10.14 4.32 9.06
C GLU A 117 -10.26 2.91 8.47
N ILE A 118 -10.40 2.81 7.16
CA ILE A 118 -10.35 1.54 6.45
C ILE A 118 -9.06 1.51 5.63
N ALA A 119 -8.14 0.60 5.96
CA ALA A 119 -6.93 0.35 5.19
C ALA A 119 -7.18 -0.69 4.09
N LEU A 120 -6.67 -0.42 2.88
CA LEU A 120 -6.73 -1.31 1.72
C LEU A 120 -5.32 -1.57 1.19
N THR A 121 -5.08 -2.78 0.67
CA THR A 121 -3.81 -3.09 -0.01
C THR A 121 -3.84 -2.64 -1.47
N MET A 122 -3.03 -1.64 -1.86
CA MET A 122 -2.79 -1.17 -3.25
C MET A 122 -4.01 -0.94 -4.18
N GLU A 123 -5.24 -1.15 -3.71
CA GLU A 123 -6.49 -1.04 -4.45
C GLU A 123 -7.12 0.34 -4.28
N VAL A 124 -7.71 0.86 -5.36
CA VAL A 124 -8.39 2.17 -5.42
C VAL A 124 -9.80 1.99 -6.01
N PRO A 125 -10.69 1.28 -5.30
CA PRO A 125 -12.05 1.02 -5.77
C PRO A 125 -12.81 2.33 -5.99
N GLU A 126 -13.58 2.41 -7.08
CA GLU A 126 -14.39 3.59 -7.38
C GLU A 126 -15.64 3.68 -6.52
N ASN A 127 -16.19 2.54 -6.11
CA ASN A 127 -17.42 2.44 -5.33
C ASN A 127 -17.25 1.45 -4.19
N ALA A 128 -17.92 1.73 -3.08
CA ALA A 128 -18.01 0.83 -1.93
C ALA A 128 -19.34 1.03 -1.20
N THR A 129 -19.67 0.10 -0.31
CA THR A 129 -20.78 0.23 0.63
C THR A 129 -20.23 0.32 2.04
N LEU A 130 -20.55 1.40 2.75
CA LEU A 130 -20.23 1.56 4.17
C LEU A 130 -21.38 1.08 5.04
N ARG A 131 -21.07 0.34 6.10
CA ARG A 131 -22.03 -0.17 7.09
C ARG A 131 -21.56 0.17 8.50
N ALA A 132 -22.48 0.60 9.34
CA ALA A 132 -22.28 0.64 10.78
C ALA A 132 -23.11 -0.49 11.40
N LEU A 133 -22.46 -1.31 12.22
CA LEU A 133 -23.04 -2.50 12.82
C LEU A 133 -23.09 -2.37 14.34
N SER A 134 -24.13 -2.96 14.93
CA SER A 134 -24.21 -3.18 16.38
C SER A 134 -23.27 -4.31 16.82
N ALA A 135 -23.11 -4.50 18.13
CA ALA A 135 -22.38 -5.64 18.69
C ALA A 135 -23.01 -7.01 18.36
N ASN A 136 -24.29 -7.03 17.95
CA ASN A 136 -24.99 -8.23 17.49
C ASN A 136 -24.94 -8.39 15.96
N GLU A 137 -24.12 -7.59 15.27
CA GLU A 137 -24.01 -7.54 13.79
C GLU A 137 -25.27 -7.00 13.08
N ASP A 138 -26.18 -6.33 13.80
CA ASP A 138 -27.33 -5.66 13.18
C ASP A 138 -26.87 -4.41 12.42
N ILE A 139 -27.39 -4.18 11.22
CA ILE A 139 -27.08 -2.99 10.42
C ILE A 139 -27.83 -1.78 10.99
N LEU A 140 -27.09 -0.84 11.57
CA LEU A 140 -27.60 0.43 12.12
C LEU A 140 -27.65 1.52 11.04
N ALA A 141 -26.72 1.47 10.08
CA ALA A 141 -26.71 2.33 8.90
C ALA A 141 -26.00 1.63 7.74
N GLU A 142 -26.45 1.91 6.51
CA GLU A 142 -25.80 1.47 5.29
C GLU A 142 -25.82 2.61 4.25
N LYS A 143 -24.71 2.77 3.52
CA LYS A 143 -24.59 3.79 2.48
C LYS A 143 -23.66 3.33 1.37
N GLY A 144 -24.17 3.27 0.14
CA GLY A 144 -23.33 3.19 -1.07
C GLY A 144 -22.64 4.52 -1.36
N VAL A 145 -21.34 4.48 -1.66
CA VAL A 145 -20.50 5.68 -1.84
C VAL A 145 -19.57 5.53 -3.03
N ALA A 146 -19.40 6.62 -3.77
CA ALA A 146 -18.31 6.76 -4.74
C ALA A 146 -17.08 7.33 -4.01
N LEU A 147 -15.94 6.67 -4.11
CA LEU A 147 -14.70 7.04 -3.44
C LEU A 147 -13.89 7.97 -4.34
N VAL A 148 -13.56 9.15 -3.81
CA VAL A 148 -12.70 10.13 -4.48
C VAL A 148 -11.31 10.04 -3.87
N TRP A 149 -10.38 9.46 -4.62
CA TRP A 149 -9.02 9.20 -4.18
C TRP A 149 -8.07 10.36 -4.47
N VAL A 150 -7.23 10.69 -3.49
CA VAL A 150 -6.14 11.64 -3.60
C VAL A 150 -4.84 10.93 -3.27
N ARG A 151 -3.84 11.02 -4.17
CA ARG A 151 -2.50 10.48 -3.90
C ARG A 151 -1.80 11.34 -2.87
N VAL A 152 -1.29 10.72 -1.80
CA VAL A 152 -0.63 11.43 -0.68
C VAL A 152 0.87 11.11 -0.58
N GLY A 153 1.37 10.15 -1.37
CA GLY A 153 2.78 9.81 -1.40
C GLY A 153 3.20 9.10 -2.69
N GLY A 154 4.50 8.84 -2.78
CA GLY A 154 5.10 8.21 -3.95
C GLY A 154 5.24 9.17 -5.14
N SER A 155 5.27 8.61 -6.36
CA SER A 155 5.43 9.36 -7.60
C SER A 155 4.44 8.91 -8.65
N GLU A 156 4.21 9.70 -9.69
CA GLU A 156 3.37 9.27 -10.82
C GLU A 156 3.92 8.02 -11.49
N GLN A 157 5.25 7.90 -11.55
CA GLN A 157 5.95 6.81 -12.22
C GLN A 157 5.92 5.51 -11.41
N CYS A 158 5.91 5.59 -10.08
CA CYS A 158 5.94 4.41 -9.20
C CYS A 158 4.64 4.11 -8.47
N GLY A 159 3.62 4.96 -8.63
CA GLY A 159 2.45 4.93 -7.76
C GLY A 159 2.82 5.36 -6.33
N GLY A 160 1.92 5.02 -5.41
CA GLY A 160 2.06 5.35 -4.00
C GLY A 160 0.72 5.38 -3.28
N PRO A 161 0.75 5.57 -1.95
CA PRO A 161 -0.44 5.58 -1.12
C PRO A 161 -1.42 6.67 -1.56
N SER A 162 -2.70 6.34 -1.47
CA SER A 162 -3.81 7.24 -1.74
C SER A 162 -4.82 7.19 -0.60
N GLU A 163 -5.53 8.29 -0.40
CA GLU A 163 -6.54 8.46 0.64
C GLU A 163 -7.87 8.87 -0.01
N ALA A 164 -8.99 8.45 0.57
CA ALA A 164 -10.33 8.91 0.21
C ALA A 164 -11.14 9.31 1.45
N GLY A 165 -12.08 10.24 1.28
CA GLY A 165 -12.92 10.75 2.36
C GLY A 165 -12.45 12.08 2.96
N PRO A 166 -12.95 12.47 4.15
CA PRO A 166 -13.86 11.69 5.00
C PRO A 166 -15.24 11.49 4.37
N VAL A 167 -15.78 10.28 4.53
CA VAL A 167 -17.15 9.93 4.12
C VAL A 167 -18.05 9.89 5.35
N THR A 168 -19.10 10.70 5.36
CA THR A 168 -20.06 10.71 6.47
C THR A 168 -21.09 9.58 6.34
N LEU A 169 -21.24 8.78 7.39
CA LEU A 169 -22.28 7.77 7.59
C LEU A 169 -23.19 8.20 8.76
N THR A 170 -24.46 8.46 8.45
CA THR A 170 -25.44 8.92 9.44
C THR A 170 -26.18 7.74 10.04
N ILE A 171 -26.16 7.62 11.37
CA ILE A 171 -26.84 6.58 12.14
C ILE A 171 -28.25 7.04 12.48
N ALA A 172 -29.24 6.23 12.10
CA ALA A 172 -30.63 6.50 12.42
C ALA A 172 -30.88 6.32 13.93
N SER A 173 -31.81 7.12 14.46
CA SER A 173 -32.29 7.05 15.85
C SER A 173 -33.41 6.04 16.03
#